data_AF-A0A345QHX6-F1
#
_entry.id   AF-A0A345QHX6-F1
#
_cell.length_a   1.000
_cell.length_b   1.000
_cell.length_c   1.000
_cell.angle_alpha   90.00
_cell.angle_beta   90.00
_cell.angle_gamma   90.00
#
_symmetry.space_group_name_H-M   'P 1'
#
loop_
_entity.id
_entity.type
_entity.pdbx_description
1 polymer ?
#
loop_
_entity_poly.entity_id
_entity_poly.type
_entity_poly.pdbx_seq_one_letter_code
_entity_poly.pdbx_strand_id
1 'polypeptide(L)' 'MGITIEQLEKNMEYLAFAISTRPDGTVYLPIYKRLEKEISERNSQMDTMAQIMMKAASYSGTGAT' A
#
# COMPACT_ATOMS: atom_id res chain seq x y z
N MET A 1 -16.95 -0.26 4.88
CA MET A 1 -16.08 -1.01 3.96
C MET A 1 -14.99 -0.08 3.49
N GLY A 2 -13.73 -0.35 3.84
CA GLY A 2 -12.59 0.43 3.36
C GLY A 2 -12.10 -0.08 2.00
N ILE A 3 -11.45 0.79 1.22
CA ILE A 3 -10.79 0.41 -0.04
C ILE A 3 -9.56 -0.46 0.27
N THR A 4 -9.39 -1.59 -0.42
CA THR A 4 -8.24 -2.50 -0.25
C THR A 4 -7.04 -2.08 -1.09
N ILE A 5 -5.85 -2.58 -0.75
CA ILE A 5 -4.61 -2.31 -1.53
C ILE A 5 -4.76 -2.80 -2.97
N GLU A 6 -5.30 -4.00 -3.19
CA GLU A 6 -5.57 -4.54 -4.54
C GLU A 6 -6.49 -3.64 -5.36
N GLN A 7 -7.48 -3.00 -4.71
CA GLN A 7 -8.35 -2.06 -5.38
C GLN A 7 -7.61 -0.78 -5.76
N LEU A 8 -6.69 -0.29 -4.91
CA LEU A 8 -5.85 0.87 -5.22
C LEU A 8 -4.89 0.56 -6.38
N GLU A 9 -4.27 -0.61 -6.40
CA GLU A 9 -3.38 -1.05 -7.48
C GLU A 9 -4.10 -1.10 -8.83
N LYS A 10 -5.31 -1.69 -8.89
CA LYS A 10 -6.14 -1.70 -10.11
C LYS A 10 -6.47 -0.30 -10.62
N ASN A 11 -6.74 0.65 -9.71
CA ASN A 11 -6.96 2.04 -10.08
C ASN A 11 -5.67 2.69 -10.62
N MET A 12 -4.52 2.32 -10.06
CA MET A 12 -3.21 2.80 -10.51
C MET A 12 -2.89 2.31 -11.92
N GLU A 13 -3.19 1.04 -12.23
CA GLU A 13 -3.06 0.48 -13.59
C GLU A 13 -3.93 1.23 -14.60
N TYR A 14 -5.19 1.51 -14.24
CA TYR A 14 -6.09 2.29 -15.08
C TYR A 14 -5.55 3.71 -15.34
N LEU A 15 -5.03 4.38 -14.31
CA LEU A 15 -4.44 5.70 -14.46
C LEU A 15 -3.17 5.67 -15.30
N ALA A 16 -2.31 4.66 -15.16
CA ALA A 16 -1.13 4.48 -16.02
C ALA A 16 -1.52 4.33 -17.50
N PHE A 17 -2.59 3.56 -17.77
CA PHE A 17 -3.14 3.45 -19.11
C PHE A 17 -3.68 4.78 -19.62
N ALA A 18 -4.46 5.51 -18.81
CA ALA A 18 -4.99 6.82 -19.20
C ALA A 18 -3.87 7.86 -19.45
N ILE A 19 -2.82 7.87 -18.62
CA ILE A 19 -1.66 8.75 -18.76
C ILE A 19 -0.92 8.48 -20.08
N SER A 20 -0.73 7.21 -20.44
CA SER A 20 0.06 6.83 -21.62
C SER A 20 -0.71 6.95 -22.95
N THR A 21 -2.04 6.93 -22.91
CA THR A 21 -2.88 6.91 -24.12
C THR A 21 -3.51 8.26 -24.46
N ARG A 22 -3.71 9.14 -23.47
CA ARG A 22 -4.38 10.43 -23.69
C ARG A 22 -3.39 11.57 -23.96
N PRO A 23 -3.70 12.49 -24.90
CA PRO A 23 -2.89 13.68 -25.15
C PRO A 23 -2.70 14.57 -23.91
N ASP A 24 -3.71 14.60 -23.04
CA ASP A 24 -3.75 15.34 -21.77
C ASP A 24 -3.48 14.44 -20.56
N GLY A 25 -2.91 13.25 -20.76
CA GLY A 25 -2.72 12.25 -19.70
C GLY A 25 -1.96 12.76 -18.47
N THR A 26 -1.13 13.79 -18.60
CA THR A 26 -0.38 14.41 -17.49
C THR A 26 -1.29 15.00 -16.40
N VAL A 27 -2.55 15.31 -16.68
CA VAL A 27 -3.52 15.78 -15.67
C VAL A 27 -3.76 14.76 -14.55
N TYR A 28 -3.49 13.48 -14.80
CA TYR A 28 -3.66 12.41 -13.82
C TYR A 28 -2.43 12.18 -12.93
N LEU A 29 -1.27 12.76 -13.25
CA LEU A 29 -0.03 12.56 -12.48
C LEU A 29 -0.18 12.88 -10.98
N PRO A 30 -0.88 13.96 -10.55
CA PRO A 30 -1.06 14.24 -9.13
C PRO A 30 -1.87 13.15 -8.40
N ILE A 31 -2.84 12.54 -9.09
CA ILE A 31 -3.69 11.49 -8.55
C ILE A 31 -2.89 10.18 -8.46
N TYR A 32 -2.16 9.85 -9.53
CA TYR A 32 -1.27 8.69 -9.56
C TYR A 32 -0.27 8.71 -8.41
N LYS A 33 0.41 9.85 -8.19
CA LYS A 33 1.39 10.01 -7.10
C LYS A 33 0.76 9.87 -5.71
N ARG A 34 -0.49 10.32 -5.52
CA ARG A 34 -1.20 10.15 -4.25
C ARG A 34 -1.50 8.67 -3.97
N LEU A 35 -1.95 7.93 -4.98
CA LEU A 35 -2.23 6.50 -4.85
C LEU A 35 -0.96 5.70 -4.59
N GLU A 36 0.14 6.00 -5.30
CA GLU A 36 1.44 5.38 -5.07
C GLU A 36 1.90 5.55 -3.61
N LYS A 37 1.79 6.79 -3.08
CA LYS A 37 2.12 7.08 -1.69
C LYS A 37 1.22 6.31 -0.70
N GLU A 38 -0.09 6.29 -0.95
CA GLU A 38 -1.04 5.61 -0.06
C GLU A 38 -0.82 4.09 -0.02
N ILE A 39 -0.55 3.46 -1.16
CA ILE A 39 -0.22 2.03 -1.24
C ILE A 39 1.07 1.76 -0.46
N SER A 40 2.11 2.57 -0.67
CA SER A 40 3.39 2.44 0.03
C SER A 40 3.21 2.55 1.55
N GLU A 41 2.48 3.56 2.03
CA GLU A 41 2.23 3.77 3.47
C GLU A 41 1.48 2.59 4.10
N ARG A 42 0.45 2.06 3.43
CA ARG A 42 -0.32 0.92 3.94
C ARG A 42 0.51 -0.36 3.99
N ASN A 43 1.29 -0.64 2.95
CA ASN A 43 2.19 -1.79 2.92
C ASN A 43 3.25 -1.70 4.04
N SER A 44 3.86 -0.53 4.24
CA SER A 44 4.82 -0.32 5.34
C SER A 44 4.18 -0.49 6.72
N GLN A 45 2.93 -0.07 6.92
CA GLN A 45 2.21 -0.30 8.18
C GLN A 45 1.94 -1.79 8.42
N MET A 46 1.53 -2.53 7.39
CA MET A 46 1.29 -3.98 7.49
C MET A 46 2.58 -4.72 7.84
N ASP A 47 3.69 -4.40 7.18
CA ASP A 47 5.01 -4.98 7.46
C ASP A 47 5.47 -4.65 8.90
N THR A 48 5.35 -3.38 9.31
CA THR A 48 5.67 -2.95 10.68
C THR A 48 4.87 -3.73 11.71
N MET A 49 3.57 -3.92 11.48
CA MET A 49 2.71 -4.68 12.38
C MET A 49 3.12 -6.16 12.44
N ALA A 50 3.45 -6.77 11.30
CA ALA A 50 3.96 -8.13 11.24
C ALA A 50 5.27 -8.28 12.06
N GLN A 51 6.20 -7.32 11.93
CA GLN A 51 7.42 -7.30 12.73
C GLN A 51 7.14 -7.15 14.24
N ILE A 52 6.19 -6.29 14.63
CA ILE A 52 5.75 -6.14 16.02
C ILE A 52 5.21 -7.46 16.56
N MET A 53 4.35 -8.16 15.80
CA MET A 53 3.79 -9.44 16.19
C MET A 53 4.87 -10.52 16.37
N MET A 54 5.85 -10.59 15.47
CA MET A 54 6.99 -11.51 15.59
C MET A 54 7.82 -11.24 16.86
N LYS A 55 8.10 -9.96 17.15
CA LYS A 55 8.83 -9.56 18.36
C LYS A 55 8.02 -9.89 19.62
N ALA A 56 6.72 -9.60 19.64
CA ALA A 56 5.83 -9.90 20.76
C ALA A 56 5.76 -11.41 21.07
N ALA A 57 5.64 -12.25 20.03
CA ALA A 57 5.65 -13.71 20.18
C ALA A 57 6.95 -14.22 20.83
N SER A 58 8.09 -13.60 20.50
CA SER A 58 9.40 -13.95 21.06
C SER A 58 9.49 -13.68 22.57
N TYR A 59 8.79 -12.65 23.08
CA TYR A 59 8.72 -12.37 24.52
C TYR A 59 7.78 -13.31 25.28
N SER A 60 6.72 -13.82 24.64
CA SER A 60 5.78 -14.74 25.29
C SER A 60 6.32 -16.16 25.50
N GLY A 61 7.40 -16.54 24.80
CA GLY A 61 8.02 -17.88 24.91
C GLY A 61 9.06 -18.02 26.02
N THR A 62 9.44 -16.95 26.71
CA THR A 62 10.57 -16.95 27.67
C THR A 62 10.15 -17.13 29.13
N GLY A 63 8.88 -17.40 29.42
CA GLY A 63 8.32 -17.49 30.78
C GLY A 63 7.81 -18.88 31.22
N ALA A 64 8.05 -19.94 30.45
CA ALA A 64 7.64 -21.30 30.82
C ALA A 64 8.89 -22.15 31.14
N THR A 65 9.42 -21.96 32.35
CA THR A 65 10.33 -22.92 33.02
C THR A 65 9.65 -23.44 34.26
#